data_AF-A0A1C0Y8D7-F1
#
_entry.id   AF-A0A1C0Y8D7-F1
#
_cell.length_a   1.000
_cell.length_b   1.000
_cell.length_c   1.000
_cell.angle_alpha   90.00
_cell.angle_beta   90.00
_cell.angle_gamma   90.00
#
_symmetry.space_group_name_H-M   'P 1'
#
loop_
_entity.id
_entity.type
_entity.pdbx_description
1 polymer ?
#
loop_
_entity_poly.entity_id
_entity_poly.type
_entity_poly.pdbx_seq_one_letter_code
_entity_poly.pdbx_strand_id
1 'polypeptide(L)' 'MITITNVQLAELYMLYRNRKKAYKEMKSSSLESLNAYLSCEKNLQLVKLEMSRRGLTKKEMKDLYKEVQ' A
#
# COMPACT_ATOMS: atom_id res chain seq x y z
N MET A 1 9.84 -6.64 18.85
CA MET A 1 9.53 -6.77 17.41
C MET A 1 8.09 -6.33 17.24
N ILE A 2 7.80 -5.23 16.52
CA ILE A 2 6.41 -4.77 16.34
C ILE A 2 5.79 -5.62 15.24
N THR A 3 4.88 -6.51 15.60
CA THR A 3 4.16 -7.35 14.65
C THR A 3 2.91 -6.61 14.20
N ILE A 4 2.87 -6.15 12.95
CA ILE A 4 1.66 -5.53 12.38
C ILE A 4 0.57 -6.59 12.21
N THR A 5 -0.68 -6.26 12.55
CA THR A 5 -1.83 -7.15 12.36
C THR A 5 -2.23 -7.23 10.89
N ASN A 6 -3.09 -8.19 10.52
CA ASN A 6 -3.62 -8.27 9.15
C ASN A 6 -4.49 -7.06 8.80
N VAL A 7 -5.18 -6.49 9.78
CA VAL A 7 -5.97 -5.25 9.64
C VAL A 7 -5.06 -4.07 9.31
N GLN A 8 -3.98 -3.88 10.09
CA GLN A 8 -2.99 -2.84 9.83
C GLN A 8 -2.28 -3.03 8.48
N LEU A 9 -2.02 -4.28 8.09
CA LEU A 9 -1.45 -4.59 6.78
C LEU A 9 -2.42 -4.24 5.64
N ALA A 10 -3.72 -4.48 5.82
CA ALA A 10 -4.77 -4.12 4.87
C ALA A 10 -4.91 -2.59 4.71
N GLU A 11 -4.87 -1.84 5.82
CA GLU A 11 -4.84 -0.37 5.82
C GLU A 11 -3.64 0.16 5.04
N LEU A 12 -2.43 -0.34 5.34
CA LEU A 12 -1.21 0.05 4.63
C LEU A 12 -1.29 -0.29 3.13
N TYR A 13 -1.80 -1.47 2.78
CA TYR A 13 -2.00 -1.88 1.40
C TYR A 13 -2.90 -0.89 0.65
N MET A 14 -4.05 -0.54 1.24
CA MET A 14 -5.01 0.37 0.62
C MET A 14 -4.47 1.80 0.56
N LEU A 15 -3.80 2.28 1.60
CA LEU A 15 -3.14 3.58 1.64
C LEU A 15 -2.16 3.75 0.49
N TYR A 16 -1.18 2.85 0.36
CA TYR A 16 -0.15 2.97 -0.69
C TYR A 16 -0.70 2.69 -2.08
N ARG A 17 -1.71 1.82 -2.21
CA ARG A 17 -2.39 1.59 -3.49
C ARG A 17 -3.11 2.87 -3.96
N ASN A 18 -3.82 3.55 -3.07
CA ASN A 18 -4.56 4.77 -3.39
C ASN A 18 -3.60 5.93 -3.68
N ARG A 19 -2.55 6.11 -2.89
CA ARG A 19 -1.50 7.11 -3.15
C ARG A 19 -0.80 6.89 -4.49
N LYS A 20 -0.43 5.63 -4.81
CA LYS A 20 0.16 5.30 -6.11
C LYS A 20 -0.77 5.66 -7.28
N LYS A 21 -2.08 5.45 -7.11
CA LYS A 21 -3.08 5.84 -8.12
C LYS A 21 -3.13 7.36 -8.28
N ALA A 22 -3.20 8.11 -7.18
CA ALA A 22 -3.20 9.56 -7.20
C ALA A 22 -1.95 10.16 -7.87
N TYR A 23 -0.75 9.62 -7.59
CA TYR A 23 0.47 10.06 -8.26
C TYR A 23 0.46 9.84 -9.78
N LYS A 24 -0.12 8.73 -10.25
CA LYS A 24 -0.28 8.48 -11.69
C LYS A 24 -1.26 9.46 -12.34
N GLU A 25 -2.25 9.93 -11.61
CA GLU A 25 -3.27 10.87 -12.08
C GLU A 25 -2.77 12.32 -12.05
N MET A 26 -1.93 12.69 -11.09
CA MET A 26 -1.42 14.06 -10.90
C MET A 26 -0.60 14.61 -12.07
N LYS A 27 -0.10 13.76 -13.00
CA LYS A 27 0.75 14.15 -14.15
C LYS A 27 1.85 15.18 -13.80
N SER A 28 2.32 15.17 -12.55
CA SER A 28 3.31 16.13 -12.03
C SER A 28 4.71 15.65 -12.36
N SER A 29 5.52 16.53 -12.95
CA SER A 29 6.91 16.25 -13.35
C SER A 29 7.94 16.78 -12.35
N SER A 30 7.53 17.22 -11.15
CA SER A 30 8.49 17.71 -10.15
C SER A 30 9.29 16.57 -9.54
N LEU A 31 10.56 16.85 -9.20
CA LEU A 31 11.43 15.90 -8.51
C LEU A 31 10.83 15.44 -7.17
N GLU A 32 10.13 16.33 -6.48
CA GLU A 32 9.42 16.01 -5.24
C GLU A 32 8.31 14.96 -5.49
N SER A 33 7.48 15.17 -6.51
CA SER A 33 6.43 14.21 -6.88
C SER A 33 7.02 12.87 -7.33
N LEU A 34 8.13 12.88 -8.06
CA LEU A 34 8.84 11.66 -8.45
C LEU A 34 9.38 10.89 -7.24
N ASN A 35 10.05 11.58 -6.30
CA ASN A 35 10.58 10.96 -5.10
C ASN A 35 9.45 10.37 -4.23
N ALA A 36 8.34 11.09 -4.11
CA ALA A 36 7.17 10.63 -3.36
C ALA A 36 6.51 9.40 -4.02
N TYR A 37 6.44 9.36 -5.35
CA TYR A 37 5.98 8.19 -6.12
C TYR A 37 6.89 6.97 -5.89
N LEU A 38 8.21 7.14 -6.01
CA LEU A 38 9.19 6.05 -5.82
C LEU A 38 9.15 5.50 -4.38
N SER A 39 9.04 6.39 -3.39
CA SER A 39 8.86 6.00 -1.99
C SER A 39 7.57 5.22 -1.78
N CYS A 40 6.47 5.66 -2.41
CA CYS A 40 5.19 4.96 -2.36
C CYS A 40 5.25 3.57 -3.02
N GLU A 41 5.94 3.44 -4.15
CA GLU A 41 6.19 2.16 -4.83
C GLU A 41 6.95 1.19 -3.93
N LYS A 42 8.06 1.64 -3.34
CA LYS A 42 8.88 0.85 -2.43
C LYS A 42 8.07 0.33 -1.24
N ASN A 43 7.31 1.21 -0.58
CA ASN A 43 6.49 0.80 0.55
C ASN A 43 5.38 -0.19 0.15
N LEU A 44 4.75 0.00 -1.02
CA LEU A 44 3.77 -0.95 -1.53
C LEU A 44 4.38 -2.33 -1.84
N GLN A 45 5.64 -2.37 -2.30
CA GLN A 45 6.36 -3.64 -2.51
C GLN A 45 6.63 -4.35 -1.18
N LEU A 46 7.06 -3.62 -0.14
CA LEU A 46 7.27 -4.18 1.20
C LEU A 46 5.98 -4.76 1.78
N VAL A 47 4.86 -4.05 1.64
CA VAL A 47 3.53 -4.54 2.06
C VAL A 47 3.16 -5.82 1.31
N LYS A 48 3.37 -5.87 -0.02
CA LYS A 48 3.10 -7.08 -0.82
C LYS A 48 3.99 -8.26 -0.46
N LEU A 49 5.25 -8.01 -0.12
CA LEU A 49 6.16 -9.06 0.36
C LEU A 49 5.63 -9.64 1.68
N GLU A 50 5.21 -8.80 2.61
CA GLU A 50 4.64 -9.26 3.88
C GLU A 50 3.30 -9.99 3.68
N MET A 51 2.44 -9.52 2.78
CA MET A 51 1.24 -10.25 2.38
C MET A 51 1.59 -11.64 1.83
N SER A 52 2.56 -11.72 0.92
CA SER A 52 3.00 -12.99 0.34
C SER A 52 3.58 -13.93 1.39
N ARG A 53 4.36 -13.40 2.34
CA ARG A 53 4.90 -14.16 3.48
C ARG A 53 3.80 -14.77 4.36
N ARG A 54 2.66 -14.08 4.48
CA ARG A 54 1.49 -14.51 5.25
C ARG A 54 0.45 -15.31 4.44
N GLY A 55 0.69 -15.54 3.14
CA GLY A 55 -0.27 -16.20 2.26
C GLY A 55 -1.52 -15.37 1.94
N LEU A 56 -1.47 -14.06 2.15
CA LEU A 56 -2.63 -13.17 1.99
C LEU A 56 -2.76 -12.63 0.57
N THR A 57 -3.97 -12.69 0.03
CA THR A 57 -4.31 -12.19 -1.30
C THR A 57 -4.71 -10.72 -1.29
N LYS A 58 -4.67 -10.10 -2.47
CA LYS A 58 -5.19 -8.73 -2.66
C LYS A 58 -6.70 -8.63 -2.41
N LYS A 59 -7.45 -9.72 -2.55
CA LYS A 59 -8.89 -9.74 -2.32
C LYS A 59 -9.16 -9.67 -0.82
N GLU A 60 -8.50 -10.54 -0.03
CA GLU A 60 -8.60 -10.53 1.43
C GLU A 60 -8.19 -9.18 2.04
N MET A 61 -7.12 -8.55 1.56
CA MET A 61 -6.75 -7.20 2.05
C MET A 61 -7.83 -6.15 1.80
N LYS A 62 -8.55 -6.24 0.67
CA LYS A 62 -9.65 -5.30 0.38
C LYS A 62 -10.87 -5.60 1.23
N ASP A 63 -11.15 -6.87 1.47
CA ASP A 63 -12.29 -7.29 2.27
C ASP A 63 -12.06 -6.90 3.74
N LEU A 64 -10.88 -7.21 4.30
CA LEU A 64 -10.46 -6.77 5.63
C LEU A 64 -10.50 -5.24 5.78
N TYR A 65 -10.03 -4.47 4.80
CA TYR A 65 -10.09 -3.01 4.87
C TYR A 65 -11.53 -2.46 4.92
N LYS A 66 -12.49 -3.13 4.26
CA LYS A 66 -13.90 -2.71 4.29
C LYS A 66 -14.58 -3.02 5.61
N GLU A 67 -14.16 -4.08 6.31
CA GLU A 67 -14.74 -4.48 7.60
C GLU A 67 -14.39 -3.51 8.74
N VAL A 68 -13.34 -2.68 8.57
CA VAL A 68 -12.89 -1.66 9.54
C VAL A 68 -13.32 -0.24 9.19
N GLN A 69 -14.03 -0.01 8.08
CA GLN A 69 -14.61 1.29 7.70
C GLN A 69 -16.07 1.41 8.13
#